data_AF-W1WZ14-F1
#
_entry.id   AF-W1WZ14-F1
#
_cell.length_a   1.000
_cell.length_b   1.000
_cell.length_c   1.000
_cell.angle_alpha   90.00
_cell.angle_beta   90.00
_cell.angle_gamma   90.00
#
_symmetry.space_group_name_H-M   'P 1'
#
loop_
_entity.id
_entity.type
_entity.pdbx_description
1 polymer ?
#
loop_
_entity_poly.entity_id
_entity_poly.type
_entity_poly.pdbx_seq_one_letter_code
_entity_poly.pdbx_strand_id
1 'polypeptide(L)'
;AERMIRIATTEIRKVPALGNCDTMSFVSAIVQCSQLGLEPGSALGHAYLLPFGNKNEKSGKKNVQLIIGYRGMIDLARRSGQIASLSARVVREGDEFNFEFGLDEKLIHRPGENEDAPVTHVYAVARLKDGGTQFEVMTRKQIELVRSQSKAGNNGPWVTHWEEMAKKTAIRRLFKYLPVSIEIQRAVSMDEKEPLTIDPADSSVLTGEYSVIDNSEE
;
A
#
# COMPACT_ATOMS: atom_id res chain seq x y z
N ALA A 1 0.92 -17.57 -22.29
CA ALA A 1 2.09 -16.78 -22.72
C ALA A 1 1.68 -15.51 -23.50
N GLU A 2 0.91 -15.62 -24.59
CA GLU A 2 0.56 -14.49 -25.47
C GLU A 2 -0.14 -13.30 -24.78
N ARG A 3 -1.09 -13.56 -23.86
CA ARG A 3 -1.77 -12.50 -23.10
C ARG A 3 -0.78 -11.59 -22.36
N MET A 4 0.24 -12.18 -21.74
CA MET A 4 1.21 -11.45 -20.92
C MET A 4 2.17 -10.61 -21.77
N ILE A 5 2.56 -11.10 -22.95
CA ILE A 5 3.36 -10.36 -23.94
C ILE A 5 2.58 -9.15 -24.45
N ARG A 6 1.29 -9.31 -24.75
CA ARG A 6 0.41 -8.22 -25.19
C ARG A 6 0.32 -7.14 -24.12
N ILE A 7 0.09 -7.52 -22.87
CA ILE A 7 0.04 -6.58 -21.74
C ILE A 7 1.37 -5.84 -21.58
N ALA A 8 2.49 -6.56 -21.56
CA ALA A 8 3.81 -5.95 -21.45
C ALA A 8 4.09 -4.94 -22.57
N THR A 9 3.71 -5.27 -23.81
CA THR A 9 3.84 -4.38 -24.96
C THR A 9 2.94 -3.15 -24.83
N THR A 10 1.71 -3.32 -24.34
CA THR A 10 0.79 -2.21 -24.06
C THR A 10 1.35 -1.27 -22.98
N GLU A 11 1.94 -1.80 -21.91
CA GLU A 11 2.52 -0.97 -20.84
C GLU A 11 3.77 -0.21 -21.31
N ILE A 12 4.62 -0.81 -22.15
CA ILE A 12 5.73 -0.08 -22.80
C ILE A 12 5.20 1.05 -23.70
N ARG A 13 4.11 0.83 -24.44
CA ARG A 13 3.51 1.91 -25.26
C ARG A 13 3.00 3.08 -24.41
N LYS A 14 2.40 2.80 -23.24
CA LYS A 14 1.91 3.84 -22.32
C LYS A 14 3.05 4.55 -21.60
N VAL A 15 4.09 3.82 -21.21
CA VAL A 15 5.27 4.34 -20.51
C VAL A 15 6.52 3.92 -21.29
N PRO A 16 6.90 4.65 -22.35
CA PRO A 16 8.03 4.28 -23.22
C PRO A 16 9.35 4.06 -22.49
N ALA A 17 9.54 4.73 -21.35
CA ALA A 17 10.71 4.57 -20.49
C ALA A 17 10.90 3.13 -19.97
N LEU A 18 9.84 2.32 -19.89
CA LEU A 18 9.93 0.91 -19.51
C LEU A 18 10.77 0.10 -20.51
N GLY A 19 10.75 0.44 -21.80
CA GLY A 19 11.55 -0.24 -22.83
C GLY A 19 13.07 -0.06 -22.65
N ASN A 20 13.49 0.94 -21.88
CA ASN A 20 14.89 1.25 -21.60
C ASN A 20 15.36 0.77 -20.21
N CYS A 21 14.47 0.12 -19.44
CA CYS A 21 14.80 -0.39 -18.12
C CYS A 21 15.55 -1.74 -18.19
N ASP A 22 16.03 -2.21 -17.04
CA ASP A 22 16.60 -3.55 -16.92
C ASP A 22 15.56 -4.62 -17.25
N THR A 23 15.88 -5.48 -18.23
CA THR A 23 14.96 -6.50 -18.75
C THR A 23 14.54 -7.51 -17.67
N MET A 24 15.46 -7.90 -16.79
CA MET A 24 15.16 -8.88 -15.73
C MET A 24 14.19 -8.30 -14.69
N SER A 25 14.36 -7.03 -14.32
CA SER A 25 13.43 -6.33 -13.44
C SER A 25 12.03 -6.19 -14.06
N PHE A 26 11.94 -5.96 -15.37
CA PHE A 26 10.67 -5.90 -16.09
C PHE A 26 9.96 -7.27 -16.09
N VAL A 27 10.67 -8.33 -16.43
CA VAL A 27 10.13 -9.71 -16.39
C VAL A 27 9.69 -10.08 -14.97
N SER A 28 10.49 -9.76 -13.95
CA SER A 28 10.15 -10.00 -12.55
C SER A 28 8.86 -9.28 -12.13
N ALA A 29 8.69 -8.00 -12.50
CA ALA A 29 7.49 -7.24 -12.18
C ALA A 29 6.23 -7.83 -12.86
N ILE A 30 6.37 -8.32 -14.09
CA ILE A 30 5.29 -9.02 -14.81
C ILE A 30 4.94 -10.36 -14.16
N VAL A 31 5.94 -11.14 -13.72
CA VAL A 31 5.71 -12.40 -12.98
C VAL A 31 4.98 -12.12 -11.66
N GLN A 32 5.37 -11.09 -10.92
CA GLN A 32 4.68 -10.68 -9.68
C GLN A 32 3.21 -10.30 -9.93
N CYS A 33 2.93 -9.56 -11.01
CA CYS A 33 1.55 -9.28 -11.44
C CYS A 33 0.75 -10.58 -11.65
N SER A 34 1.35 -11.55 -12.36
CA SER A 34 0.73 -12.84 -12.62
C SER A 34 0.47 -13.64 -11.32
N GLN A 35 1.42 -13.64 -10.39
CA GLN A 35 1.28 -14.32 -9.09
C GLN A 35 0.14 -13.73 -8.25
N LEU A 36 -0.02 -12.41 -8.29
CA LEU A 36 -1.09 -11.71 -7.58
C LEU A 36 -2.43 -11.75 -8.33
N GLY A 37 -2.45 -12.26 -9.56
CA GLY A 37 -3.61 -12.16 -10.45
C GLY A 37 -4.06 -10.71 -10.65
N LEU A 38 -3.10 -9.77 -10.67
CA LEU A 38 -3.33 -8.37 -10.99
C LEU A 38 -2.86 -8.10 -12.40
N GLU A 39 -3.69 -7.43 -13.19
CA GLU A 39 -3.30 -7.04 -14.54
C GLU A 39 -2.67 -5.63 -14.47
N PRO A 40 -1.42 -5.46 -14.91
CA PRO A 40 -0.79 -4.14 -14.92
C PRO A 40 -1.47 -3.27 -15.97
N GLY A 41 -1.83 -2.06 -15.56
CA GLY A 41 -2.50 -1.10 -16.40
C GLY A 41 -3.31 -0.09 -15.61
N SER A 42 -3.23 1.17 -16.04
CA SER A 42 -3.91 2.29 -15.39
C SER A 42 -5.44 2.21 -15.40
N ALA A 43 -6.05 1.45 -16.33
CA ALA A 43 -7.50 1.44 -16.55
C ALA A 43 -8.31 0.93 -15.34
N LEU A 44 -7.83 -0.12 -14.68
CA LEU A 44 -8.48 -0.66 -13.47
C LEU A 44 -7.92 -0.07 -12.18
N GLY A 45 -6.75 0.57 -12.24
CA GLY A 45 -6.04 1.10 -11.07
C GLY A 45 -5.56 0.02 -10.10
N HIS A 46 -5.34 -1.20 -10.60
CA HIS A 46 -4.94 -2.36 -9.81
C HIS A 46 -3.42 -2.42 -9.59
N ALA A 47 -2.66 -2.25 -10.67
CA ALA A 47 -1.21 -2.38 -10.68
C ALA A 47 -0.60 -1.46 -11.74
N TYR A 48 0.56 -0.91 -11.42
CA TYR A 48 1.32 -0.02 -12.29
C TYR A 48 2.76 -0.49 -12.39
N LEU A 49 3.33 -0.44 -13.59
CA LEU A 49 4.75 -0.71 -13.81
C LEU A 49 5.45 0.63 -14.02
N LEU A 50 6.37 0.98 -13.13
CA LEU A 50 7.05 2.27 -13.17
C LEU A 50 8.57 2.10 -13.17
N PRO A 51 9.30 2.95 -13.91
CA PRO A 51 10.74 2.98 -13.90
C PRO A 51 11.27 3.69 -12.65
N PHE A 52 12.09 3.01 -11.84
CA PHE A 52 12.77 3.57 -10.68
C PHE A 52 14.28 3.56 -10.86
N GLY A 53 14.93 4.64 -10.44
CA GLY A 53 16.39 4.73 -10.47
C GLY A 53 17.03 3.66 -9.59
N ASN A 54 18.03 2.96 -10.13
CA ASN A 54 18.87 2.04 -9.37
C ASN A 54 20.25 2.66 -9.19
N LYS A 55 20.53 3.21 -8.00
CA LYS A 55 21.82 3.88 -7.70
C LYS A 55 23.01 2.91 -7.70
N ASN A 56 22.75 1.61 -7.57
CA ASN A 56 23.77 0.58 -7.49
C ASN A 56 24.05 -0.10 -8.85
N GLU A 57 23.33 0.29 -9.90
CA GLU A 57 23.42 -0.33 -11.22
C GLU A 57 24.49 0.33 -12.08
N LYS A 58 25.58 -0.39 -12.36
CA LYS A 58 26.70 0.10 -13.16
C LYS A 58 26.30 0.42 -14.61
N SER A 59 25.26 -0.25 -15.12
CA SER A 59 24.75 -0.01 -16.49
C SER A 59 23.96 1.29 -16.62
N GLY A 60 23.63 1.98 -15.52
CA GLY A 60 22.80 3.20 -15.51
C GLY A 60 21.32 2.96 -15.87
N LYS A 61 20.92 1.71 -16.09
CA LYS A 61 19.53 1.36 -16.38
C LYS A 61 18.67 1.47 -15.13
N LYS A 62 17.42 1.91 -15.31
CA LYS A 62 16.40 1.93 -14.26
C LYS A 62 15.84 0.52 -14.06
N ASN A 63 15.42 0.20 -12.84
CA ASN A 63 14.64 -1.01 -12.58
C ASN A 63 13.16 -0.72 -12.82
N VAL A 64 12.41 -1.72 -13.27
CA VAL A 64 10.95 -1.65 -13.23
C VAL A 64 10.48 -2.15 -11.88
N GLN A 65 9.60 -1.37 -11.24
CA GLN A 65 8.90 -1.78 -10.02
C GLN A 65 7.41 -1.91 -10.28
N LEU A 66 6.83 -2.94 -9.69
CA LEU A 66 5.39 -3.10 -9.57
C LEU A 66 4.90 -2.26 -8.39
N ILE A 67 3.99 -1.34 -8.67
CA ILE A 67 3.29 -0.55 -7.67
C ILE A 67 1.84 -1.00 -7.65
N ILE A 68 1.36 -1.47 -6.49
CA ILE A 68 -0.03 -1.92 -6.34
C ILE A 68 -0.88 -0.68 -6.05
N GLY A 69 -1.92 -0.48 -6.86
CA GLY A 69 -2.91 0.57 -6.65
C GLY A 69 -3.87 0.22 -5.52
N TYR A 70 -4.57 1.22 -4.96
CA TYR A 70 -5.48 0.94 -3.85
C TYR A 70 -6.66 0.05 -4.23
N ARG A 71 -7.13 0.13 -5.48
CA ARG A 71 -8.16 -0.78 -6.00
C ARG A 71 -7.65 -2.21 -6.08
N GLY A 72 -6.38 -2.39 -6.46
CA GLY A 72 -5.70 -3.68 -6.43
C GLY A 72 -5.58 -4.23 -5.01
N MET A 73 -5.22 -3.38 -4.03
CA MET A 73 -5.22 -3.78 -2.62
C MET A 73 -6.62 -4.19 -2.13
N ILE A 74 -7.66 -3.43 -2.47
CA ILE A 74 -9.05 -3.78 -2.12
C ILE A 74 -9.46 -5.12 -2.73
N ASP A 75 -9.15 -5.34 -4.01
CA ASP A 75 -9.44 -6.59 -4.69
C ASP A 75 -8.70 -7.77 -4.03
N LEU A 76 -7.40 -7.63 -3.78
CA LEU A 76 -6.59 -8.64 -3.08
C LEU A 76 -7.13 -8.92 -1.66
N ALA A 77 -7.54 -7.90 -0.92
CA ALA A 77 -8.14 -8.07 0.40
C ALA A 77 -9.45 -8.87 0.34
N ARG A 78 -10.32 -8.57 -0.64
CA ARG A 78 -11.59 -9.29 -0.80
C ARG A 78 -11.41 -10.75 -1.22
N ARG A 79 -10.35 -11.06 -1.97
CA ARG A 79 -10.00 -12.43 -2.35
C ARG A 79 -9.61 -13.32 -1.16
N SER A 80 -9.25 -12.76 -0.01
CA SER A 80 -9.00 -13.57 1.20
C SER A 80 -10.24 -14.30 1.69
N GLY A 81 -11.43 -13.86 1.26
CA GLY A 81 -12.69 -14.42 1.71
C GLY A 81 -13.07 -14.02 3.13
N GLN A 82 -12.21 -13.34 3.88
CA GLN A 82 -12.46 -12.89 5.25
C GLN A 82 -12.89 -11.42 5.31
N ILE A 83 -12.56 -10.62 4.30
CA ILE A 83 -12.93 -9.21 4.21
C ILE A 83 -14.27 -9.07 3.48
N ALA A 84 -15.28 -8.52 4.15
CA ALA A 84 -16.58 -8.17 3.57
C ALA A 84 -16.49 -6.88 2.75
N SER A 85 -15.83 -5.86 3.27
CA SER A 85 -15.63 -4.57 2.58
C SER A 85 -14.37 -3.86 3.06
N LEU A 86 -13.70 -3.14 2.15
CA LEU A 86 -12.59 -2.24 2.46
C LEU A 86 -12.81 -0.93 1.71
N SER A 87 -12.73 0.20 2.42
CA SER A 87 -12.95 1.53 1.84
C SER A 87 -12.06 2.57 2.52
N ALA A 88 -11.85 3.70 1.86
CA ALA A 88 -11.18 4.85 2.45
C ALA A 88 -11.86 6.15 2.03
N ARG A 89 -11.83 7.13 2.94
CA ARG A 89 -12.50 8.42 2.79
C ARG A 89 -11.60 9.54 3.32
N VAL A 90 -11.79 10.73 2.76
CA VAL A 90 -11.23 11.97 3.31
C VAL A 90 -12.27 12.60 4.23
N VAL A 91 -11.78 13.32 5.23
CA VAL A 91 -12.57 14.14 6.16
C VAL A 91 -12.14 15.58 5.93
N ARG A 92 -13.10 16.48 5.80
CA ARG A 92 -12.90 17.90 5.51
C ARG A 92 -13.27 18.75 6.71
N GLU A 93 -12.77 19.98 6.69
CA GLU A 93 -13.19 21.00 7.63
C GLU A 93 -14.70 21.25 7.50
N GLY A 94 -15.44 21.13 8.61
CA GLY A 94 -16.90 21.19 8.63
C GLY A 94 -17.61 19.84 8.70
N ASP A 95 -16.89 18.72 8.53
CA ASP A 95 -17.46 17.38 8.73
C ASP A 95 -17.66 17.07 10.22
N GLU A 96 -18.72 16.32 10.55
CA GLU A 96 -18.82 15.70 11.86
C GLU A 96 -17.95 14.44 11.86
N PHE A 97 -16.82 14.50 12.57
CA PHE A 97 -15.86 13.40 12.63
C PHE A 97 -15.42 13.13 14.07
N ASN A 98 -15.66 11.90 14.54
CA ASN A 98 -15.20 11.41 15.83
C ASN A 98 -14.65 9.98 15.69
N PHE A 99 -13.59 9.67 16.41
CA PHE A 99 -13.04 8.33 16.49
C PHE A 99 -12.47 8.05 17.87
N GLU A 100 -12.61 6.80 18.31
CA GLU A 100 -12.16 6.32 19.61
C GLU A 100 -11.35 5.05 19.38
N PHE A 101 -10.13 5.02 19.91
CA PHE A 101 -9.36 3.79 20.07
C PHE A 101 -9.60 3.24 21.47
N GLY A 102 -9.58 1.92 21.63
CA GLY A 102 -9.85 1.26 22.90
C GLY A 102 -10.36 -0.15 22.69
N LEU A 103 -10.95 -0.75 23.73
CA LEU A 103 -11.58 -2.07 23.61
C LEU A 103 -12.78 -2.06 22.65
N ASP A 104 -13.51 -0.94 22.63
CA ASP A 104 -14.66 -0.70 21.78
C ASP A 104 -14.34 0.43 20.79
N GLU A 105 -13.58 0.11 19.74
CA GLU A 105 -13.21 1.10 18.73
C GLU A 105 -14.44 1.65 18.00
N LYS A 106 -14.48 2.96 17.78
CA LYS A 106 -15.58 3.64 17.07
C LYS A 106 -15.04 4.63 16.06
N LEU A 107 -15.73 4.73 14.93
CA LEU A 107 -15.49 5.75 13.91
C LEU A 107 -16.82 6.27 13.39
N ILE A 108 -17.05 7.57 13.54
CA ILE A 108 -18.22 8.30 13.07
C ILE A 108 -17.73 9.34 12.08
N HIS A 109 -18.30 9.31 10.88
CA HIS A 109 -18.07 10.33 9.88
C HIS A 109 -19.40 10.69 9.21
N ARG A 110 -19.86 11.93 9.39
CA ARG A 110 -20.99 12.50 8.64
C ARG A 110 -20.43 13.67 7.80
N PRO A 111 -20.26 13.46 6.48
CA PRO A 111 -19.74 14.50 5.60
C PRO A 111 -20.69 15.70 5.55
N GLY A 112 -20.12 16.91 5.48
CA GLY A 112 -20.84 18.10 5.05
C GLY A 112 -20.92 18.20 3.51
N GLU A 113 -21.66 19.19 3.03
CA GLU A 113 -21.63 19.63 1.61
C GLU A 113 -20.50 20.66 1.43
N ASN A 114 -19.25 20.20 1.59
CA ASN A 114 -18.05 21.05 1.72
C ASN A 114 -16.87 20.53 0.88
N GLU A 115 -17.11 20.07 -0.35
CA GLU A 115 -16.09 19.42 -1.18
C GLU A 115 -14.83 20.25 -1.43
N ASP A 116 -14.95 21.59 -1.42
CA ASP A 116 -13.83 22.51 -1.59
C ASP A 116 -13.05 22.78 -0.28
N ALA A 117 -13.59 22.37 0.87
CA ALA A 117 -12.97 22.62 2.17
C ALA A 117 -11.69 21.79 2.35
N PRO A 118 -10.70 22.30 3.11
CA PRO A 118 -9.45 21.60 3.34
C PRO A 118 -9.66 20.22 3.97
N VAL A 119 -8.96 19.21 3.45
CA VAL A 119 -8.90 17.88 4.08
C VAL A 119 -8.15 17.98 5.41
N THR A 120 -8.74 17.46 6.48
CA THR A 120 -8.17 17.43 7.85
C THR A 120 -7.65 16.04 8.21
N HIS A 121 -8.36 14.98 7.81
CA HIS A 121 -8.02 13.59 8.08
C HIS A 121 -8.32 12.71 6.86
N VAL A 122 -7.72 11.54 6.82
CA VAL A 122 -8.04 10.47 5.88
C VAL A 122 -8.10 9.19 6.67
N TYR A 123 -9.12 8.37 6.43
CA TYR A 123 -9.26 7.10 7.11
C TYR A 123 -9.56 5.96 6.14
N ALA A 124 -9.25 4.74 6.58
CA ALA A 124 -9.65 3.51 5.92
C ALA A 124 -10.43 2.63 6.91
N VAL A 125 -11.44 1.89 6.42
CA VAL A 125 -12.25 0.96 7.22
C VAL A 125 -12.35 -0.37 6.48
N ALA A 126 -12.08 -1.45 7.21
CA ALA A 126 -12.35 -2.82 6.82
C ALA A 126 -13.45 -3.40 7.69
N ARG A 127 -14.38 -4.12 7.07
CA ARG A 127 -15.34 -4.99 7.76
C ARG A 127 -15.00 -6.43 7.43
N LEU A 128 -14.84 -7.25 8.45
CA LEU A 128 -14.62 -8.67 8.34
C LEU A 128 -15.97 -9.39 8.29
N LYS A 129 -15.98 -10.61 7.74
CA LYS A 129 -17.21 -11.41 7.62
C LYS A 129 -17.69 -11.99 8.95
N ASP A 130 -16.82 -12.10 9.94
CA ASP A 130 -17.13 -12.53 11.30
C ASP A 130 -17.75 -11.41 12.16
N GLY A 131 -17.92 -10.21 11.60
CA GLY A 131 -18.49 -9.04 12.29
C GLY A 131 -17.43 -8.09 12.84
N GLY A 132 -16.15 -8.45 12.80
CA GLY A 132 -15.06 -7.57 13.22
C GLY A 132 -14.94 -6.33 12.32
N THR A 133 -14.56 -5.21 12.91
CA THR A 133 -14.21 -3.98 12.18
C THR A 133 -12.79 -3.57 12.52
N GLN A 134 -12.08 -3.05 11.53
CA GLN A 134 -10.74 -2.50 11.69
C GLN A 134 -10.67 -1.19 10.95
N PHE A 135 -10.11 -0.14 11.55
CA PHE A 135 -9.93 1.14 10.87
C PHE A 135 -8.59 1.78 11.20
N GLU A 136 -8.14 2.64 10.29
CA GLU A 136 -6.95 3.45 10.45
C GLU A 136 -7.31 4.90 10.15
N VAL A 137 -6.91 5.83 11.01
CA VAL A 137 -7.09 7.27 10.82
C VAL A 137 -5.73 7.95 10.74
N MET A 138 -5.55 8.76 9.71
CA MET A 138 -4.35 9.57 9.51
C MET A 138 -4.74 11.05 9.40
N THR A 139 -4.09 11.89 10.19
CA THR A 139 -4.17 13.35 10.05
C THR A 139 -3.57 13.81 8.73
N ARG A 140 -3.99 14.97 8.22
CA ARG A 140 -3.37 15.61 7.06
C ARG A 140 -1.85 15.74 7.23
N LYS A 141 -1.39 16.05 8.45
CA LYS A 141 0.04 16.17 8.77
C LYS A 141 0.79 14.84 8.58
N GLN A 142 0.20 13.72 8.99
CA GLN A 142 0.80 12.40 8.76
C GLN A 142 0.84 12.04 7.27
N ILE A 143 -0.20 12.40 6.50
CA ILE A 143 -0.20 12.22 5.05
C ILE A 143 0.89 13.07 4.38
N GLU A 144 1.05 14.33 4.78
CA GLU A 144 2.11 15.20 4.26
C GLU A 144 3.53 14.69 4.62
N LEU A 145 3.70 14.05 5.78
CA LEU A 145 4.96 13.40 6.13
C LEU A 145 5.26 12.22 5.19
N VAL A 146 4.27 11.40 4.85
CA VAL A 146 4.43 10.33 3.86
C VAL A 146 4.74 10.92 2.48
N ARG A 147 4.06 12.01 2.10
CA ARG A 147 4.32 12.71 0.83
C ARG A 147 5.76 13.23 0.76
N SER A 148 6.27 13.85 1.82
CA SER A 148 7.63 14.43 1.83
C SER A 148 8.74 13.39 1.71
N GLN A 149 8.50 12.16 2.19
CA GLN A 149 9.43 11.03 2.09
C GLN A 149 9.38 10.33 0.73
N SER A 150 8.28 10.47 -0.01
CA SER A 150 8.12 9.89 -1.34
C SER A 150 8.97 10.63 -2.38
N LYS A 151 9.69 9.91 -3.25
CA LYS A 151 10.40 10.52 -4.39
C LYS A 151 9.46 11.27 -5.34
N ALA A 152 8.21 10.84 -5.38
CA ALA A 152 7.15 11.49 -6.15
C ALA A 152 6.40 12.56 -5.33
N GLY A 153 6.86 12.93 -4.13
CA GLY A 153 6.12 13.84 -3.25
C GLY A 153 5.78 15.18 -3.88
N ASN A 154 6.69 15.72 -4.70
CA ASN A 154 6.55 17.02 -5.35
C ASN A 154 6.20 16.92 -6.85
N ASN A 155 5.81 15.74 -7.34
CA ASN A 155 5.44 15.55 -8.75
C ASN A 155 4.37 14.45 -8.91
N GLY A 156 3.86 14.28 -10.14
CA GLY A 156 2.96 13.18 -10.46
C GLY A 156 1.66 13.14 -9.64
N PRO A 157 1.21 11.95 -9.20
CA PRO A 157 -0.09 11.78 -8.52
C PRO A 157 -0.23 12.52 -7.19
N TRP A 158 0.85 12.80 -6.47
CA TRP A 158 0.78 13.56 -5.23
C TRP A 158 0.35 15.02 -5.45
N VAL A 159 0.62 15.58 -6.65
CA VAL A 159 0.22 16.94 -7.03
C VAL A 159 -1.15 16.94 -7.72
N THR A 160 -1.37 15.99 -8.63
CA THR A 160 -2.59 15.96 -9.47
C THR A 160 -3.77 15.23 -8.85
N HIS A 161 -3.51 14.29 -7.94
CA HIS A 161 -4.51 13.37 -7.36
C HIS A 161 -4.20 13.12 -5.87
N TRP A 162 -3.96 14.19 -5.11
CA TRP A 162 -3.53 14.12 -3.71
C TRP A 162 -4.44 13.22 -2.85
N GLU A 163 -5.76 13.32 -2.99
CA GLU A 163 -6.71 12.53 -2.19
C GLU A 163 -6.64 11.03 -2.49
N GLU A 164 -6.40 10.64 -3.74
CA GLU A 164 -6.22 9.23 -4.09
C GLU A 164 -4.94 8.68 -3.47
N MET A 165 -3.87 9.48 -3.43
CA MET A 165 -2.61 9.11 -2.76
C MET A 165 -2.76 9.03 -1.25
N ALA A 166 -3.52 9.94 -0.65
CA ALA A 166 -3.81 9.92 0.77
C ALA A 166 -4.65 8.69 1.15
N LYS A 167 -5.72 8.39 0.39
CA LYS A 167 -6.55 7.18 0.58
C LYS A 167 -5.74 5.90 0.39
N LYS A 168 -4.86 5.84 -0.62
CA LYS A 168 -3.92 4.73 -0.81
C LYS A 168 -3.05 4.53 0.41
N THR A 169 -2.55 5.61 1.00
CA THR A 169 -1.70 5.59 2.20
C THR A 169 -2.45 5.03 3.41
N ALA A 170 -3.68 5.50 3.66
CA ALA A 170 -4.51 4.98 4.74
C ALA A 170 -4.85 3.48 4.55
N ILE A 171 -5.20 3.07 3.33
CA ILE A 171 -5.45 1.66 3.00
C ILE A 171 -4.22 0.80 3.26
N ARG A 172 -3.02 1.24 2.81
CA ARG A 172 -1.77 0.50 3.03
C ARG A 172 -1.49 0.27 4.51
N ARG A 173 -1.71 1.28 5.35
CA ARG A 173 -1.47 1.16 6.79
C ARG A 173 -2.46 0.21 7.45
N LEU A 174 -3.74 0.31 7.11
CA LEU A 174 -4.76 -0.64 7.56
C LEU A 174 -4.47 -2.08 7.08
N PHE A 175 -3.93 -2.24 5.86
CA PHE A 175 -3.67 -3.53 5.23
C PHE A 175 -2.77 -4.45 6.08
N LYS A 176 -1.88 -3.89 6.90
CA LYS A 176 -0.96 -4.61 7.79
C LYS A 176 -1.68 -5.44 8.85
N TYR A 177 -2.90 -5.04 9.21
CA TYR A 177 -3.72 -5.67 10.25
C TYR A 177 -4.77 -6.61 9.66
N LEU A 178 -4.91 -6.66 8.33
CA LEU A 178 -5.94 -7.47 7.68
C LEU A 178 -5.51 -8.94 7.57
N PRO A 179 -6.43 -9.90 7.81
CA PRO A 179 -6.17 -11.31 7.61
C PRO A 179 -6.19 -11.66 6.13
N VAL A 180 -5.07 -11.40 5.47
CA VAL A 180 -4.79 -11.72 4.07
C VAL A 180 -3.55 -12.62 4.01
N SER A 181 -3.40 -13.41 2.95
CA SER A 181 -2.27 -14.34 2.80
C SER A 181 -0.92 -13.62 2.86
N ILE A 182 0.10 -14.30 3.38
CA ILE A 182 1.47 -13.74 3.55
C ILE A 182 2.03 -13.23 2.22
N GLU A 183 1.76 -13.92 1.11
CA GLU A 183 2.17 -13.52 -0.24
C GLU A 183 1.61 -12.15 -0.62
N ILE A 184 0.33 -11.93 -0.32
CA ILE A 184 -0.37 -10.66 -0.57
C ILE A 184 0.17 -9.56 0.35
N GLN A 185 0.36 -9.86 1.66
CA GLN A 185 0.97 -8.90 2.58
C GLN A 185 2.37 -8.49 2.11
N ARG A 186 3.22 -9.46 1.76
CA ARG A 186 4.57 -9.21 1.24
C ARG A 186 4.55 -8.37 -0.03
N ALA A 187 3.65 -8.64 -0.97
CA ALA A 187 3.56 -7.87 -2.20
C ALA A 187 3.18 -6.40 -1.95
N VAL A 188 2.26 -6.14 -1.02
CA VAL A 188 1.88 -4.77 -0.62
C VAL A 188 3.01 -4.10 0.18
N SER A 189 3.76 -4.85 0.99
CA SER A 189 4.91 -4.33 1.75
C SER A 189 6.17 -4.14 0.89
N MET A 190 6.39 -4.90 -0.18
CA MET A 190 7.53 -4.70 -1.09
C MET A 190 7.41 -3.37 -1.85
N ASP A 191 6.19 -2.91 -2.06
CA ASP A 191 5.85 -1.55 -2.53
C ASP A 191 6.14 -0.47 -1.45
N GLU A 192 6.41 -0.84 -0.19
CA GLU A 192 6.95 0.08 0.84
C GLU A 192 8.47 0.26 0.71
N LYS A 193 9.20 -0.71 0.16
CA LYS A 193 10.68 -0.66 0.03
C LYS A 193 11.12 0.16 -1.19
N GLU A 194 10.91 1.48 -1.14
CA GLU A 194 12.02 2.39 -1.46
C GLU A 194 12.97 2.34 -0.25
N PRO A 195 14.31 2.39 -0.40
CA PRO A 195 15.24 1.90 0.61
C PRO A 195 15.08 2.67 1.93
N LEU A 196 14.24 2.14 2.79
CA LEU A 196 14.32 2.26 4.22
C LEU A 196 15.59 1.49 4.57
N THR A 197 16.72 2.19 4.66
CA THR A 197 17.76 1.81 5.61
C THR A 197 17.13 1.93 7.00
N ILE A 198 16.28 0.97 7.35
CA ILE A 198 16.06 0.60 8.73
C ILE A 198 17.24 -0.31 9.02
N ASP A 199 18.16 0.20 9.82
CA ASP A 199 19.23 -0.57 10.41
C ASP A 199 18.62 -1.84 11.03
N PRO A 200 19.11 -3.05 10.68
CA PRO A 200 18.68 -4.29 11.32
C PRO A 200 18.77 -4.26 12.85
N ALA A 201 19.47 -3.29 13.44
CA ALA A 201 19.53 -3.04 14.87
C ALA A 201 18.20 -2.57 15.52
N ASP A 202 17.20 -2.12 14.75
CA ASP A 202 15.94 -1.62 15.32
C ASP A 202 14.84 -2.70 15.43
N SER A 203 15.20 -3.98 15.30
CA SER A 203 14.34 -5.12 15.64
C SER A 203 14.34 -5.40 17.15
N SER A 204 13.99 -4.41 17.96
CA SER A 204 13.82 -4.56 19.43
C SER A 204 12.59 -5.38 19.83
N VAL A 205 11.98 -6.11 18.90
CA VAL A 205 10.85 -7.02 19.16
C VAL A 205 11.22 -8.40 18.63
N LEU A 206 12.07 -9.12 19.36
CA LEU A 206 12.20 -10.60 19.44
C LEU A 206 13.54 -11.03 20.07
N THR A 207 13.93 -10.45 21.20
CA THR A 207 14.83 -11.12 22.15
C THR A 207 14.07 -11.36 23.44
N GLY A 208 13.07 -12.24 23.36
CA GLY A 208 12.55 -12.90 24.55
C GLY A 208 13.61 -13.89 25.00
N GLU A 209 14.44 -13.48 25.96
CA GLU A 209 15.28 -14.43 26.70
C GLU A 209 14.35 -15.40 27.43
N TYR A 210 14.44 -16.69 27.10
CA TYR A 210 13.97 -17.78 27.94
C TYR A 210 15.07 -18.83 27.94
N SER A 211 15.48 -19.35 29.10
CA SER A 211 15.09 -20.66 29.65
C SER A 211 16.20 -21.04 30.66
N VAL A 212 16.11 -21.92 31.65
CA VAL A 212 15.17 -22.95 32.10
C VAL A 212 15.34 -22.98 33.64
N ILE A 213 14.27 -23.11 34.43
CA ILE A 213 14.43 -23.52 35.84
C ILE A 213 14.39 -25.05 35.83
N ASP A 214 15.53 -25.68 36.06
CA ASP A 214 15.64 -27.13 36.17
C ASP A 214 15.02 -27.55 37.50
N ASN A 215 13.84 -28.18 37.44
CA ASN A 215 13.24 -28.83 38.60
C ASN A 215 13.73 -30.29 38.63
N SER A 216 14.95 -30.46 39.12
CA SER A 216 15.47 -31.70 39.67
C SER A 216 15.73 -31.45 41.16
N GLU A 217 15.27 -32.18 42.15
CA GLU A 217 14.51 -33.41 42.35
C GLU A 217 14.00 -33.32 43.82
N GLU A 218 12.98 -34.11 44.15
CA GLU A 218 12.61 -34.65 45.49
C GLU A 218 12.77 -33.79 46.77
#